data_AF-A0A920BC56-F1
#
_entry.id   AF-A0A920BC56-F1
#
_cell.length_a   1.000
_cell.length_b   1.000
_cell.length_c   1.000
_cell.angle_alpha   90.00
_cell.angle_beta   90.00
_cell.angle_gamma   90.00
#
_symmetry.space_group_name_H-M   'P 1'
#
loop_
_entity.id
_entity.type
_entity.pdbx_description
1 polymer ?
#
loop_
_entity_poly.entity_id
_entity_poly.type
_entity_poly.pdbx_seq_one_letter_code
_entity_poly.pdbx_strand_id
1 'polypeptide(L)'
;MILYFAYGSNMSAARMKQRLGWEAPRRAATLRDFQLVFDQAGFNDPSWSPANIRPEQGGLVEGMVYEVEEKDLKILDGYEKYYQRLEVKVMEVKGKNLDAVTYLSKKSRGEKPPTQEYLNFLLEGKSFLSRE
;
A
#
# COMPACT_ATOMS: atom_id res chain seq x y z
N MET A 1 18.68 1.87 -3.98
CA MET A 1 17.37 1.19 -4.09
C MET A 1 16.60 1.46 -2.83
N ILE A 2 15.30 1.71 -2.96
CA ILE A 2 14.38 2.04 -1.87
C ILE A 2 13.34 0.94 -1.81
N LEU A 3 13.00 0.51 -0.59
CA LEU A 3 11.94 -0.46 -0.36
C LEU A 3 10.62 0.29 -0.19
N TYR A 4 9.61 -0.06 -0.97
CA TYR A 4 8.29 0.54 -0.92
C TYR A 4 7.24 -0.49 -0.47
N PHE A 5 6.63 -0.29 0.69
CA PHE A 5 5.57 -1.15 1.20
C PHE A 5 4.19 -0.68 0.69
N ALA A 6 3.54 -1.55 -0.09
CA ALA A 6 2.20 -1.37 -0.62
C ALA A 6 1.19 -2.28 0.10
N TYR A 7 0.08 -1.69 0.54
CA TYR A 7 -1.00 -2.38 1.28
C TYR A 7 -2.40 -2.13 0.68
N GLY A 8 -2.48 -1.37 -0.42
CA GLY A 8 -3.72 -0.96 -1.07
C GLY A 8 -3.71 -1.26 -2.57
N SER A 9 -4.23 -0.36 -3.40
CA SER A 9 -4.29 -0.58 -4.86
C SER A 9 -2.94 -0.84 -5.55
N ASN A 10 -1.84 -0.44 -4.94
CA ASN A 10 -0.49 -0.70 -5.46
C ASN A 10 -0.06 -2.16 -5.23
N MET A 11 -0.90 -2.99 -4.62
CA MET A 11 -0.75 -4.44 -4.62
C MET A 11 -1.01 -5.06 -6.00
N SER A 12 -1.67 -4.35 -6.91
CA SER A 12 -1.79 -4.75 -8.31
C SER A 12 -0.45 -4.57 -9.04
N ALA A 13 0.16 -5.70 -9.39
CA ALA A 13 1.37 -5.75 -10.22
C ALA A 13 1.18 -5.06 -11.58
N ALA A 14 0.02 -5.26 -12.20
CA ALA A 14 -0.31 -4.65 -13.49
C ALA A 14 -0.37 -3.11 -13.37
N ARG A 15 -0.99 -2.60 -12.31
CA ARG A 15 -1.08 -1.17 -12.03
C ARG A 15 0.27 -0.56 -11.73
N MET A 16 1.11 -1.25 -10.95
CA MET A 16 2.48 -0.81 -10.69
C MET A 16 3.30 -0.76 -11.98
N LYS A 17 3.22 -1.79 -12.83
CA LYS A 17 3.89 -1.80 -14.13
C LYS A 17 3.42 -0.68 -15.05
N GLN A 18 2.11 -0.41 -15.08
CA GLN A 18 1.54 0.69 -15.87
C GLN A 18 2.06 2.06 -15.40
N ARG A 19 2.19 2.27 -14.09
CA ARG A 19 2.66 3.53 -13.51
C ARG A 19 4.15 3.74 -13.71
N LEU A 20 4.95 2.71 -13.46
CA LEU A 20 6.41 2.80 -13.48
C LEU A 20 7.00 2.58 -14.89
N GLY A 21 6.27 1.90 -15.77
CA GLY A 21 6.75 1.52 -17.11
C GLY A 21 7.64 0.26 -17.11
N TRP A 22 7.86 -0.37 -15.96
CA TRP A 22 8.68 -1.58 -15.81
C TRP A 22 8.15 -2.47 -14.68
N GLU A 23 8.61 -3.72 -14.63
CA GLU A 23 8.18 -4.68 -13.60
C GLU A 23 9.14 -4.70 -12.42
N ALA A 24 8.74 -4.01 -11.34
CA ALA A 24 9.50 -3.95 -10.10
C ALA A 24 9.49 -5.29 -9.34
N PRO A 25 10.64 -5.79 -8.85
CA PRO A 25 10.71 -6.92 -7.94
C PRO A 25 9.84 -6.68 -6.71
N ARG A 26 9.12 -7.72 -6.27
CA ARG A 26 8.18 -7.65 -5.14
C ARG A 26 8.23 -8.90 -4.28
N ARG A 27 8.03 -8.73 -2.98
CA ARG A 27 7.98 -9.80 -1.98
C ARG A 27 6.91 -9.51 -0.92
N ALA A 28 6.29 -10.56 -0.37
CA ALA A 28 5.33 -10.41 0.72
C ALA A 28 5.98 -9.88 2.00
N ALA A 29 5.27 -9.01 2.70
CA ALA A 29 5.70 -8.47 3.99
C ALA A 29 4.49 -8.07 4.83
N THR A 30 4.73 -7.87 6.13
CA THR A 30 3.72 -7.40 7.08
C THR A 30 4.21 -6.17 7.83
N LEU A 31 3.28 -5.29 8.19
CA LEU A 31 3.49 -4.11 9.01
C LEU A 31 2.72 -4.26 10.32
N ARG A 32 3.43 -4.31 11.44
CA ARG A 32 2.85 -4.45 12.79
C ARG A 32 2.48 -3.10 13.38
N ASP A 33 1.54 -3.12 14.32
CA ASP A 33 1.03 -1.96 15.05
C ASP A 33 0.31 -0.94 14.16
N PHE A 34 -0.26 -1.44 13.06
CA PHE A 34 -1.13 -0.68 12.16
C PHE A 34 -2.37 -1.50 11.80
N GLN A 35 -3.44 -0.79 11.43
CA GLN A 35 -4.67 -1.35 10.91
C GLN A 35 -4.98 -0.79 9.53
N LEU A 36 -5.44 -1.66 8.62
CA LEU A 36 -5.96 -1.26 7.32
C LEU A 36 -7.37 -0.68 7.49
N VAL A 37 -7.59 0.52 6.96
CA VAL A 37 -8.88 1.21 7.00
C VAL A 37 -9.25 1.75 5.62
N PHE A 38 -10.54 1.99 5.39
CA PHE A 38 -11.05 2.60 4.16
C PHE A 38 -11.69 3.94 4.54
N ASP A 39 -10.83 4.93 4.77
CA ASP A 39 -11.22 6.22 5.36
C ASP A 39 -10.84 7.43 4.50
N GLN A 40 -10.41 7.17 3.27
CA GLN A 40 -10.09 8.20 2.29
C GLN A 40 -11.18 8.28 1.21
N ALA A 41 -11.21 9.42 0.52
CA ALA A 41 -12.00 9.61 -0.68
C ALA A 41 -11.07 9.56 -1.90
N GLY A 42 -11.49 8.86 -2.96
CA GLY A 42 -10.73 8.78 -4.20
C GLY A 42 -10.49 10.17 -4.80
N PHE A 43 -9.28 10.38 -5.33
CA PHE A 43 -8.90 11.66 -5.94
C PHE A 43 -9.69 11.95 -7.23
N ASN A 44 -9.87 10.94 -8.08
CA ASN A 44 -10.59 11.09 -9.35
C ASN A 44 -12.08 10.73 -9.24
N ASP A 45 -12.41 9.83 -8.30
CA ASP A 45 -13.77 9.35 -8.10
C ASP A 45 -14.09 9.33 -6.59
N PRO A 46 -14.99 10.22 -6.11
CA PRO A 46 -15.39 10.27 -4.71
C PRO A 46 -16.14 9.04 -4.21
N SER A 47 -16.63 8.17 -5.12
CA SER A 47 -17.26 6.90 -4.75
C SER A 47 -16.24 5.86 -4.30
N TRP A 48 -14.97 6.00 -4.72
CA TRP A 48 -13.90 5.14 -4.25
C TRP A 48 -13.52 5.50 -2.83
N SER A 49 -13.32 4.48 -2.00
CA SER A 49 -12.66 4.61 -0.71
C SER A 49 -11.32 3.86 -0.75
N PRO A 50 -10.22 4.53 -1.10
CA PRO A 50 -8.90 3.91 -1.09
C PRO A 50 -8.49 3.48 0.31
N ALA A 51 -7.75 2.38 0.38
CA ALA A 51 -7.14 1.91 1.61
C ALA A 51 -6.18 2.94 2.18
N ASN A 52 -6.15 3.02 3.50
CA ASN A 52 -5.20 3.78 4.30
C ASN A 52 -4.78 2.90 5.49
N ILE A 53 -3.76 3.33 6.22
CA ILE A 53 -3.35 2.67 7.46
C ILE A 53 -3.41 3.66 8.62
N ARG A 54 -3.82 3.17 9.79
CA ARG A 54 -3.77 3.93 11.04
C ARG A 54 -2.95 3.18 12.09
N PRO A 55 -2.19 3.87 12.96
CA PRO A 55 -1.56 3.22 14.10
C PRO A 55 -2.60 2.53 14.98
N GLU A 56 -2.40 1.25 15.28
CA GLU A 56 -3.25 0.45 16.15
C GLU A 56 -2.39 -0.62 16.81
N GLN A 57 -2.23 -0.55 18.13
CA GLN A 57 -1.38 -1.50 18.86
C GLN A 57 -1.92 -2.93 18.71
N GLY A 58 -1.05 -3.87 18.33
CA GLY A 58 -1.43 -5.25 18.06
C GLY A 58 -2.12 -5.46 16.70
N GLY A 59 -2.34 -4.40 15.93
CA GLY A 59 -2.78 -4.49 14.55
C GLY A 59 -1.71 -5.08 13.63
N LEU A 60 -2.14 -5.65 12.52
CA LEU A 60 -1.27 -6.19 11.48
C LEU A 60 -1.83 -5.82 10.10
N VAL A 61 -1.00 -5.26 9.24
CA VAL A 61 -1.32 -5.00 7.84
C VAL A 61 -0.44 -5.87 6.97
N GLU A 62 -1.07 -6.70 6.15
CA GLU A 62 -0.38 -7.47 5.13
C GLU A 62 -0.23 -6.66 3.85
N GLY A 63 0.86 -6.91 3.12
CA GLY A 63 1.14 -6.21 1.89
C GLY A 63 2.34 -6.80 1.17
N MET A 64 2.95 -5.99 0.31
CA MET A 64 4.16 -6.35 -0.41
C MET A 64 5.16 -5.21 -0.44
N VAL A 65 6.44 -5.57 -0.44
CA VAL A 65 7.54 -4.63 -0.60
C VAL A 65 8.04 -4.71 -2.04
N TYR A 66 8.04 -3.57 -2.70
CA TYR A 66 8.69 -3.35 -3.99
C TYR A 66 10.12 -2.84 -3.81
N GLU A 67 11.01 -3.26 -4.69
CA GLU A 67 12.34 -2.65 -4.84
C GLU A 67 12.28 -1.61 -5.97
N VAL A 68 12.41 -0.33 -5.62
CA VAL A 68 12.24 0.80 -6.54
C VAL A 68 13.38 1.82 -6.41
N GLU A 69 13.43 2.79 -7.32
CA GLU A 69 14.32 3.95 -7.25
C GLU A 69 13.58 5.20 -6.78
N GLU A 70 14.32 6.24 -6.39
CA GLU A 70 13.73 7.52 -5.98
C GLU A 70 12.87 8.15 -7.10
N LYS A 71 13.23 7.95 -8.37
CA LYS A 71 12.44 8.42 -9.51
C LYS A 71 11.06 7.76 -9.58
N ASP A 72 10.96 6.48 -9.20
CA ASP A 72 9.71 5.73 -9.19
C ASP A 72 8.81 6.24 -8.08
N LEU A 73 9.37 6.51 -6.88
CA LEU A 73 8.60 7.12 -5.79
C LEU A 73 8.06 8.50 -6.17
N LYS A 74 8.83 9.32 -6.91
CA LYS A 74 8.34 10.61 -7.42
C LYS A 74 7.15 10.47 -8.38
N ILE A 75 7.14 9.41 -9.19
CA ILE A 75 5.99 9.08 -10.04
C ILE A 75 4.79 8.71 -9.15
N LEU A 76 5.01 7.87 -8.14
CA LEU A 76 3.96 7.44 -7.22
C LEU A 76 3.38 8.60 -6.39
N ASP A 77 4.18 9.58 -5.96
CA ASP A 77 3.68 10.79 -5.28
C ASP A 77 2.59 11.51 -6.08
N GLY A 78 2.69 11.51 -7.42
CA GLY A 78 1.69 12.10 -8.30
C GLY A 78 0.32 11.40 -8.24
N TYR A 79 0.30 10.11 -7.90
CA TYR A 79 -0.91 9.31 -7.69
C TYR A 79 -1.40 9.34 -6.24
N GLU A 80 -0.52 9.61 -5.29
CA GLU A 80 -0.77 9.53 -3.84
C GLU A 80 -1.01 10.92 -3.20
N LYS A 81 -1.71 11.84 -3.90
CA LYS A 81 -1.85 13.26 -3.53
C LYS A 81 -2.40 13.55 -2.12
N TYR A 82 -3.16 12.63 -1.54
CA TYR A 82 -3.72 12.76 -0.19
C TYR A 82 -2.90 12.05 0.88
N TYR A 83 -1.82 11.37 0.49
CA TYR A 83 -0.97 10.61 1.36
C TYR A 83 0.41 11.27 1.45
N GLN A 84 1.14 10.89 2.49
CA GLN A 84 2.51 11.30 2.71
C GLN A 84 3.37 10.06 2.84
N ARG A 85 4.60 10.14 2.36
CA ARG A 85 5.60 9.10 2.60
C ARG A 85 5.88 8.98 4.10
N LEU A 86 5.92 7.76 4.60
CA LEU A 86 6.24 7.42 5.99
C LEU A 86 7.28 6.30 5.99
N GLU A 87 8.35 6.47 6.75
CA GLU A 87 9.31 5.38 7.00
C GLU A 87 8.72 4.40 8.01
N VAL A 88 8.76 3.12 7.67
CA VAL A 88 8.20 2.01 8.45
C VAL A 88 9.17 0.84 8.48
N LYS A 89 9.09 0.04 9.56
CA LYS A 89 9.76 -1.25 9.63
C LYS A 89 8.75 -2.35 9.31
N VAL A 90 9.01 -3.09 8.24
CA VAL A 90 8.17 -4.21 7.80
C VAL A 90 8.90 -5.53 7.99
N MET A 91 8.14 -6.59 8.19
CA MET A 91 8.67 -7.94 8.37
C MET A 91 8.40 -8.76 7.11
N GLU A 92 9.46 -9.17 6.44
CA GLU A 92 9.40 -10.12 5.32
C GLU A 92 8.97 -11.50 5.84
N VAL A 93 8.33 -12.31 4.98
CA VAL A 93 7.92 -13.71 5.29
C VAL A 93 9.06 -14.55 5.87
N LYS A 94 10.32 -14.27 5.50
CA LYS A 94 11.50 -14.97 6.02
C LYS A 94 11.93 -14.51 7.44
N GLY A 95 11.14 -13.68 8.11
CA GLY A 95 11.41 -13.15 9.45
C GLY A 95 12.42 -12.01 9.48
N LYS A 96 12.78 -11.43 8.33
CA LYS A 96 13.73 -10.31 8.25
C LYS A 96 12.99 -8.98 8.36
N ASN A 97 13.46 -8.11 9.27
CA ASN A 97 13.00 -6.73 9.34
C ASN A 97 13.67 -5.90 8.24
N LEU A 98 12.88 -5.08 7.55
CA LEU A 98 13.28 -4.21 6.45
C LEU A 98 12.81 -2.79 6.73
N ASP A 99 13.70 -1.82 6.51
CA ASP A 99 13.33 -0.41 6.47
C ASP A 99 12.71 -0.10 5.10
N ALA A 100 11.47 0.39 5.11
CA ALA A 100 10.71 0.68 3.89
C ALA A 100 9.99 2.02 4.02
N VAL A 101 9.62 2.59 2.88
CA VAL A 101 8.71 3.72 2.78
C VAL A 101 7.32 3.18 2.48
N THR A 102 6.29 3.78 3.08
CA THR A 102 4.89 3.55 2.70
C THR A 102 4.18 4.89 2.54
N TYR A 103 2.93 4.87 2.09
CA TYR A 103 2.08 6.07 2.01
C TYR A 103 1.05 6.02 3.14
N LEU A 104 0.79 7.13 3.82
CA LEU A 104 -0.24 7.24 4.87
C LEU A 104 -0.93 8.60 4.78
N SER A 105 -2.25 8.64 4.94
CA SER A 105 -3.00 9.89 5.13
C SER A 105 -3.38 10.08 6.59
N LYS A 106 -3.00 11.22 7.18
CA LYS A 106 -3.38 11.60 8.56
C LYS A 106 -4.80 12.18 8.65
N LYS A 107 -5.38 12.58 7.52
CA LYS A 107 -6.69 13.25 7.48
C LYS A 107 -7.73 12.24 7.01
N SER A 108 -8.49 11.69 7.95
CA SER A 108 -9.66 10.90 7.61
C SER A 108 -10.70 11.75 6.86
N ARG A 109 -11.32 11.18 5.84
CA ARG A 109 -12.41 11.79 5.06
C ARG A 109 -13.75 11.07 5.27
N GLY A 110 -13.82 10.23 6.30
CA GLY A 110 -14.97 9.41 6.67
C GLY A 110 -14.82 7.98 6.18
N GLU A 111 -15.07 7.03 7.08
CA GLU A 111 -15.01 5.59 6.75
C GLU A 111 -16.16 5.20 5.84
N LYS A 112 -15.83 4.55 4.72
CA LYS A 112 -16.79 4.02 3.75
C LYS A 112 -16.29 2.67 3.24
N PRO A 113 -17.18 1.73 2.94
CA PRO A 113 -16.75 0.48 2.31
C PRO A 113 -16.07 0.78 0.96
N PRO A 114 -14.99 0.08 0.62
CA PRO A 114 -14.38 0.20 -0.70
C PRO A 114 -15.32 -0.31 -1.77
N THR A 115 -15.19 0.22 -2.98
CA THR A 115 -15.91 -0.32 -4.14
C THR A 115 -15.37 -1.71 -4.50
N GLN A 116 -16.20 -2.55 -5.11
CA GLN A 116 -15.76 -3.87 -5.60
C GLN A 116 -14.59 -3.74 -6.57
N GLU A 117 -14.61 -2.72 -7.43
CA GLU A 117 -13.53 -2.40 -8.35
C GLU A 117 -12.22 -2.10 -7.60
N TYR A 118 -12.26 -1.29 -6.55
CA TYR A 118 -11.09 -1.03 -5.72
C TYR A 118 -10.56 -2.29 -5.05
N LEU A 119 -11.46 -3.10 -4.47
CA LEU A 119 -11.11 -4.37 -3.85
C LEU A 119 -10.42 -5.32 -4.83
N ASN A 120 -10.84 -5.35 -6.10
CA ASN A 120 -10.20 -6.19 -7.11
C ASN A 120 -8.72 -5.84 -7.28
N PHE A 121 -8.36 -4.54 -7.30
CA PHE A 121 -6.95 -4.14 -7.39
C PHE A 121 -6.13 -4.55 -6.15
N LEU A 122 -6.73 -4.49 -4.96
CA LEU A 122 -6.07 -4.95 -3.74
C LEU A 122 -5.88 -6.47 -3.77
N LEU A 123 -6.92 -7.21 -4.19
CA LEU A 123 -6.93 -8.66 -4.26
C LEU A 123 -6.12 -9.25 -5.42
N GLU A 124 -5.68 -8.46 -6.40
CA GLU A 124 -4.66 -8.91 -7.37
C GLU A 124 -3.34 -9.29 -6.67
N GLY A 125 -3.07 -8.70 -5.50
CA GLY A 125 -1.96 -9.09 -4.64
C GLY A 125 -2.26 -10.27 -3.70
N LYS A 126 -3.41 -10.94 -3.83
CA LYS A 126 -3.87 -11.99 -2.89
C LYS A 126 -2.88 -13.14 -2.71
N SER A 127 -2.06 -13.46 -3.72
CA SER A 127 -1.01 -14.48 -3.58
C SER A 127 0.10 -14.11 -2.59
N PHE A 128 0.20 -12.83 -2.20
CA PHE A 128 1.12 -12.32 -1.20
C PHE A 128 0.49 -12.15 0.19
N LEU A 129 -0.82 -12.34 0.30
CA LEU A 129 -1.56 -12.33 1.56
C LEU A 129 -1.54 -13.73 2.19
N SER A 130 -1.65 -13.80 3.51
CA SER A 130 -1.85 -15.10 4.18
C SER A 130 -3.22 -15.69 3.80
N ARG A 131 -3.38 -16.99 4.05
CA ARG A 131 -4.61 -17.73 3.67
C ARG A 131 -5.72 -17.63 4.72
N GLU A 132 -5.47 -16.93 5.82
CA GLU A 132 -6.40 -16.81 6.96
C GLU A 132 -7.46 -15.73 6.72
#